data_AF-A0AAW2MPW1-F1
#
_entry.id   AF-A0AAW2MPW1-F1
#
_cell.length_a   1.000
_cell.length_b   1.000
_cell.length_c   1.000
_cell.angle_alpha   90.00
_cell.angle_beta   90.00
_cell.angle_gamma   90.00
#
_symmetry.space_group_name_H-M   'P 1'
#
loop_
_entity.id
_entity.type
_entity.pdbx_description
1 polymer ?
#
loop_
_entity_poly.entity_id
_entity_poly.type
_entity_poly.pdbx_seq_one_letter_code
_entity_poly.pdbx_strand_id
1 'polypeptide(L)'
;MRRFSMHHFLLFTAAILLLLLPSATPDIASDRAALLGLRSAVGGRVLLWDLSSRTPCSWPGIICSADNSSVVELHLPGMGLSGQLPPNTISNMTNLQTLSLRYNALSGPLPADMFSSLTSLRNLYLQHNFFSGQIPDSLFSLTSLVRVNLAENNFSGPISPAFNNLTRLGTLYLQGNHFSGPIPDLNFPALVQFDVSNNNLTGQIPNGLSGKPKSSFAGNSLCGSPLNSCGNEKPKKKLSGGAIAGIIIGSVLGFLLILLLLFCLCRVLAGKRSRSKDEGVVKERELEIPREKTVESGGEKEVTSSSFAAAMGAKEKEKGEGSSIGGGKKGLVILGKPGWNFDLEDLLRASAEVLGKGTFGTAYKAVLESGLAVAVKRLRDVNMGEKEFREKMEEIGRMDHENLVP
;
A
#
# COMPACT_ATOMS: atom_id res chain seq x y z
N MET A 1 53.17 0.39 -51.12
CA MET A 1 52.63 -0.69 -50.26
C MET A 1 52.09 -0.07 -48.98
N ARG A 2 50.79 -0.16 -48.68
CA ARG A 2 50.22 0.40 -47.44
C ARG A 2 50.49 -0.56 -46.29
N ARG A 3 51.21 -0.12 -45.25
CA ARG A 3 51.31 -0.85 -43.97
C ARG A 3 49.95 -0.81 -43.29
N PHE A 4 49.14 -1.85 -43.45
CA PHE A 4 48.01 -2.09 -42.56
C PHE A 4 48.57 -2.31 -41.14
N SER A 5 48.19 -1.44 -40.21
CA SER A 5 48.73 -1.49 -38.85
C SER A 5 48.23 -2.74 -38.13
N MET A 6 49.14 -3.58 -37.64
CA MET A 6 48.77 -4.76 -36.84
C MET A 6 47.92 -4.42 -35.62
N HIS A 7 48.01 -3.18 -35.10
CA HIS A 7 47.11 -2.71 -34.04
C HIS A 7 45.65 -2.64 -34.47
N HIS A 8 45.33 -2.20 -35.69
CA HIS A 8 43.95 -2.25 -36.17
C HIS A 8 43.46 -3.69 -36.33
N PHE A 9 44.31 -4.60 -36.80
CA PHE A 9 43.96 -6.02 -36.88
C PHE A 9 43.75 -6.65 -35.49
N LEU A 10 44.60 -6.34 -34.51
CA LEU A 10 44.48 -6.78 -33.11
C LEU A 10 43.23 -6.20 -32.42
N LEU A 11 42.90 -4.93 -32.65
CA LEU A 11 41.67 -4.32 -32.12
C LEU A 11 40.42 -4.91 -32.78
N PHE A 12 40.46 -5.17 -34.09
CA PHE A 12 39.34 -5.79 -34.82
C PHE A 12 39.13 -7.25 -34.42
N THR A 13 40.21 -8.02 -34.23
CA THR A 13 40.13 -9.40 -33.72
C THR A 13 39.71 -9.46 -32.25
N ALA A 14 40.15 -8.52 -31.40
CA ALA A 14 39.64 -8.41 -30.03
C ALA A 14 38.14 -8.04 -29.98
N ALA A 15 37.69 -7.12 -30.84
CA ALA A 15 36.28 -6.77 -30.96
C ALA A 15 35.43 -7.95 -31.47
N ILE A 16 35.93 -8.71 -32.46
CA ILE A 16 35.29 -9.93 -32.93
C ILE A 16 35.28 -11.01 -31.84
N LEU A 17 36.34 -11.14 -31.04
CA LEU A 17 36.39 -12.10 -29.92
C LEU A 17 35.39 -11.73 -28.81
N LEU A 18 35.18 -10.44 -28.54
CA LEU A 18 34.13 -9.93 -27.66
C LEU A 18 32.71 -10.17 -28.22
N LEU A 19 32.54 -10.13 -29.54
CA LEU A 19 31.29 -10.47 -30.24
C LEU A 19 31.06 -11.98 -30.39
N LEU A 20 32.09 -12.80 -30.14
CA LEU A 20 32.03 -14.28 -30.13
C LEU A 20 31.91 -14.85 -28.71
N LEU A 21 31.87 -14.02 -27.67
CA LEU A 21 31.44 -14.47 -26.35
C LEU A 21 29.99 -14.94 -26.47
N PRO A 22 29.67 -16.22 -26.14
CA PRO A 22 28.30 -16.68 -26.15
C PRO A 22 27.50 -15.84 -25.15
N SER A 23 26.33 -15.36 -25.57
CA SER A 23 25.31 -14.83 -24.65
C SER A 23 25.11 -15.87 -23.55
N ALA A 24 25.36 -15.49 -22.30
CA ALA A 24 25.44 -16.42 -21.18
C ALA A 24 24.22 -17.37 -21.17
N THR A 25 24.47 -18.64 -21.51
CA THR A 25 23.44 -19.66 -21.48
C THR A 25 23.01 -19.89 -20.03
N PRO A 26 21.74 -20.28 -19.79
CA PRO A 26 21.33 -20.75 -18.47
C PRO A 26 22.26 -21.89 -18.03
N ASP A 27 23.07 -21.65 -17.01
CA ASP A 27 24.05 -22.61 -16.50
C ASP A 27 23.81 -22.86 -15.01
N ILE A 28 23.11 -23.96 -14.74
CA ILE A 28 22.86 -24.47 -13.40
C ILE A 28 24.15 -24.73 -12.60
N ALA A 29 25.31 -24.91 -13.25
CA ALA A 29 26.60 -25.01 -12.57
C ALA A 29 27.12 -23.65 -12.07
N SER A 30 26.97 -22.58 -12.88
CA SER A 30 27.19 -21.19 -12.46
C SER A 30 26.27 -20.80 -11.30
N ASP A 31 24.96 -21.09 -11.40
CA ASP A 31 23.99 -20.82 -10.33
C ASP A 31 24.34 -21.59 -9.05
N ARG A 32 24.77 -22.86 -9.18
CA ARG A 32 25.27 -23.64 -8.05
C ARG A 32 26.51 -23.00 -7.42
N ALA A 33 27.47 -22.55 -8.22
CA ALA A 33 28.70 -21.92 -7.72
C ALA A 33 28.39 -20.61 -6.97
N ALA A 34 27.47 -19.80 -7.50
CA ALA A 34 26.93 -18.62 -6.81
C ALA A 34 26.30 -18.98 -5.45
N LEU A 35 25.42 -19.98 -5.42
CA LEU A 35 24.79 -20.42 -4.18
C LEU A 35 25.80 -20.98 -3.17
N LEU A 36 26.84 -21.69 -3.61
CA LEU A 36 27.94 -22.14 -2.74
C LEU A 36 28.76 -20.96 -2.17
N GLY A 37 28.98 -19.91 -2.97
CA GLY A 37 29.59 -18.67 -2.50
C GLY A 37 28.74 -17.94 -1.46
N LEU A 38 27.41 -17.90 -1.66
CA LEU A 38 26.49 -17.35 -0.66
C LEU A 38 26.57 -18.15 0.64
N ARG A 39 26.49 -19.49 0.55
CA ARG A 39 26.58 -20.42 1.69
C ARG A 39 27.91 -20.31 2.44
N SER A 40 29.02 -19.98 1.80
CA SER A 40 30.31 -19.81 2.48
C SER A 40 30.44 -18.47 3.21
N ALA A 41 29.67 -17.45 2.81
CA ALA A 41 29.71 -16.11 3.37
C ALA A 41 28.66 -15.85 4.47
N VAL A 42 27.53 -16.56 4.47
CA VAL A 42 26.43 -16.35 5.43
C VAL A 42 26.15 -17.56 6.32
N GLY A 43 25.76 -17.30 7.56
CA GLY A 43 25.28 -18.31 8.50
C GLY A 43 23.87 -18.82 8.18
N GLY A 44 23.30 -19.60 9.11
CA GLY A 44 21.91 -20.05 9.04
C GLY A 44 21.69 -21.34 8.24
N ARG A 45 20.44 -21.56 7.84
CA ARG A 45 19.97 -22.87 7.31
C ARG A 45 20.56 -23.25 5.95
N VAL A 46 21.17 -22.33 5.19
CA VAL A 46 21.89 -22.65 3.93
C VAL A 46 23.08 -23.58 4.17
N LEU A 47 23.64 -23.59 5.38
CA LEU A 47 24.70 -24.53 5.76
C LEU A 47 24.23 -26.00 5.70
N LEU A 48 22.92 -26.26 5.79
CA LEU A 48 22.29 -27.58 5.76
C LEU A 48 21.96 -28.10 4.35
N TRP A 49 22.28 -27.35 3.29
CA TRP A 49 22.07 -27.81 1.92
C TRP A 49 22.87 -29.08 1.61
N ASP A 50 22.23 -30.05 0.95
CA ASP A 50 22.86 -31.30 0.54
C ASP A 50 23.85 -31.09 -0.62
N LEU A 51 25.13 -31.05 -0.28
CA LEU A 51 26.19 -30.84 -1.26
C LEU A 51 26.44 -32.05 -2.17
N SER A 52 25.89 -33.24 -1.86
CA SER A 52 26.04 -34.44 -2.68
C SER A 52 25.23 -34.39 -3.98
N SER A 53 24.07 -33.72 -3.96
CA SER A 53 23.32 -33.40 -5.18
C SER A 53 24.17 -32.54 -6.12
N ARG A 54 24.22 -32.92 -7.41
CA ARG A 54 24.90 -32.15 -8.47
C ARG A 54 24.17 -30.86 -8.84
N THR A 55 22.88 -30.78 -8.55
CA THR A 55 22.01 -29.62 -8.86
C THR A 55 21.56 -28.93 -7.57
N PRO A 56 21.46 -27.59 -7.53
CA PRO A 56 20.90 -26.87 -6.40
C PRO A 56 19.35 -26.94 -6.36
N CYS A 57 18.68 -27.47 -7.39
CA CYS A 57 17.20 -27.48 -7.48
C CYS A 57 16.49 -28.31 -6.39
N SER A 58 17.22 -29.18 -5.67
CA SER A 58 16.70 -29.92 -4.50
C SER A 58 16.96 -29.21 -3.16
N TRP A 59 17.65 -28.06 -3.16
CA TRP A 59 18.01 -27.36 -1.94
C TRP A 59 16.83 -26.54 -1.39
N PRO A 60 16.56 -26.60 -0.07
CA PRO A 60 15.54 -25.77 0.57
C PRO A 60 15.68 -24.29 0.22
N GLY A 61 14.62 -23.74 -0.39
CA GLY A 61 14.53 -22.34 -0.82
C GLY A 61 15.06 -22.05 -2.24
N ILE A 62 15.47 -23.05 -3.00
CA ILE A 62 15.87 -22.90 -4.41
C ILE A 62 14.74 -23.40 -5.32
N ILE A 63 14.34 -22.59 -6.30
CA ILE A 63 13.36 -22.98 -7.32
C ILE A 63 14.02 -22.82 -8.68
N CYS A 64 14.01 -23.89 -9.47
CA CYS A 64 14.57 -23.91 -10.82
C CYS A 64 13.52 -23.76 -11.92
N SER A 65 13.99 -23.45 -13.12
CA SER A 65 13.22 -23.51 -14.36
C SER A 65 12.64 -24.92 -14.60
N ALA A 66 11.59 -25.03 -15.42
CA ALA A 66 10.90 -26.29 -15.67
C ALA A 66 11.77 -27.40 -16.30
N ASP A 67 12.87 -27.03 -16.96
CA ASP A 67 13.89 -27.89 -17.54
C ASP A 67 15.11 -28.11 -16.61
N ASN A 68 15.10 -27.51 -15.40
CA ASN A 68 16.21 -27.48 -14.44
C ASN A 68 17.53 -26.89 -14.99
N SER A 69 17.46 -26.04 -16.03
CA SER A 69 18.63 -25.39 -16.64
C SER A 69 19.15 -24.18 -15.87
N SER A 70 18.32 -23.53 -15.03
CA SER A 70 18.75 -22.43 -14.16
C SER A 70 17.87 -22.26 -12.92
N VAL A 71 18.35 -21.49 -11.94
CA VAL A 71 17.60 -21.04 -10.77
C VAL A 71 16.80 -19.80 -11.11
N VAL A 72 15.48 -19.87 -10.95
CA VAL A 72 14.54 -18.77 -11.22
C VAL A 72 14.06 -18.08 -9.94
N GLU A 73 14.07 -18.76 -8.79
CA GLU A 73 13.84 -18.11 -7.49
C GLU A 73 14.83 -18.55 -6.40
N LEU A 74 15.28 -17.56 -5.63
CA LEU A 74 16.04 -17.74 -4.39
C LEU A 74 15.15 -17.25 -3.24
N HIS A 75 14.47 -18.19 -2.59
CA HIS A 75 13.41 -17.94 -1.60
C HIS A 75 13.85 -18.41 -0.20
N LEU A 76 14.54 -17.54 0.53
CA LEU A 76 15.11 -17.84 1.86
C LEU A 76 14.57 -16.94 3.00
N PRO A 77 13.25 -16.73 3.14
CA PRO A 77 12.70 -15.94 4.24
C PRO A 77 12.86 -16.66 5.59
N GLY A 78 13.26 -15.96 6.65
CA GLY A 78 13.29 -16.55 8.00
C GLY A 78 14.29 -17.69 8.19
N MET A 79 15.29 -17.82 7.31
CA MET A 79 16.24 -18.93 7.29
C MET A 79 17.40 -18.78 8.30
N GLY A 80 17.37 -17.73 9.12
CA GLY A 80 18.40 -17.41 10.11
C GLY A 80 19.72 -17.00 9.48
N LEU A 81 19.69 -16.45 8.26
CA LEU A 81 20.90 -16.00 7.57
C LEU A 81 21.51 -14.81 8.32
N SER A 82 22.83 -14.81 8.49
CA SER A 82 23.56 -13.76 9.19
C SER A 82 24.93 -13.55 8.57
N GLY A 83 25.52 -12.37 8.78
CA GLY A 83 26.76 -11.94 8.12
C GLY A 83 26.48 -10.92 7.01
N GLN A 84 27.36 -10.84 6.02
CA GLN A 84 27.26 -9.89 4.90
C GLN A 84 27.08 -10.65 3.58
N LEU A 85 26.42 -10.03 2.60
CA LEU A 85 26.31 -10.62 1.26
C LEU A 85 27.66 -10.51 0.52
N PRO A 86 28.18 -11.62 -0.04
CA PRO A 86 29.43 -11.59 -0.79
C PRO A 86 29.26 -10.90 -2.16
N PRO A 87 30.27 -10.12 -2.60
CA PRO A 87 30.25 -9.47 -3.92
C PRO A 87 30.29 -10.51 -5.06
N ASN A 88 29.87 -10.10 -6.26
CA ASN A 88 29.89 -10.91 -7.50
C ASN A 88 29.23 -12.30 -7.42
N THR A 89 28.48 -12.59 -6.36
CA THR A 89 27.97 -13.93 -6.09
C THR A 89 26.58 -14.10 -6.68
N ILE A 90 25.61 -13.32 -6.20
CA ILE A 90 24.21 -13.40 -6.66
C ILE A 90 24.08 -12.93 -8.12
N SER A 91 24.91 -11.98 -8.55
CA SER A 91 24.91 -11.39 -9.90
C SER A 91 25.01 -12.41 -11.04
N ASN A 92 25.61 -13.57 -10.81
CA ASN A 92 25.81 -14.60 -11.83
C ASN A 92 24.53 -15.38 -12.17
N MET A 93 23.47 -15.23 -11.38
CA MET A 93 22.18 -15.92 -11.54
C MET A 93 21.28 -15.17 -12.53
N THR A 94 21.67 -15.11 -13.80
CA THR A 94 21.09 -14.21 -14.82
C THR A 94 19.59 -14.44 -15.11
N ASN A 95 19.08 -15.65 -14.85
CA ASN A 95 17.67 -16.03 -15.02
C ASN A 95 16.81 -15.85 -13.74
N LEU A 96 17.39 -15.35 -12.65
CA LEU A 96 16.71 -15.14 -11.38
C LEU A 96 15.57 -14.10 -11.53
N GLN A 97 14.34 -14.51 -11.24
CA GLN A 97 13.12 -13.71 -11.32
C GLN A 97 12.67 -13.21 -9.94
N THR A 98 12.93 -13.98 -8.89
CA THR A 98 12.57 -13.64 -7.50
C THR A 98 13.77 -13.82 -6.57
N LEU A 99 14.15 -12.75 -5.87
CA LEU A 99 15.13 -12.79 -4.78
C LEU A 99 14.44 -12.41 -3.46
N SER A 100 14.34 -13.36 -2.53
CA SER A 100 13.74 -13.17 -1.21
C SER A 100 14.69 -13.58 -0.10
N LEU A 101 15.24 -12.59 0.60
CA LEU A 101 16.11 -12.75 1.77
C LEU A 101 15.50 -12.09 3.04
N ARG A 102 14.21 -11.77 2.99
CA ARG A 102 13.45 -11.09 4.05
C ARG A 102 13.45 -11.83 5.40
N TYR A 103 13.27 -11.12 6.51
CA TYR A 103 13.23 -11.68 7.87
C TYR A 103 14.47 -12.49 8.24
N ASN A 104 15.67 -11.94 7.99
CA ASN A 104 16.94 -12.55 8.39
C ASN A 104 17.77 -11.54 9.21
N ALA A 105 19.01 -11.92 9.55
CA ALA A 105 19.97 -11.07 10.24
C ALA A 105 21.17 -10.71 9.32
N LEU A 106 20.92 -10.56 8.02
CA LEU A 106 21.94 -10.09 7.07
C LEU A 106 22.24 -8.62 7.31
N SER A 107 23.49 -8.23 7.09
CA SER A 107 24.02 -6.94 7.52
C SER A 107 25.04 -6.36 6.53
N GLY A 108 25.43 -5.11 6.75
CA GLY A 108 26.38 -4.41 5.89
C GLY A 108 25.75 -3.90 4.58
N PRO A 109 26.55 -3.29 3.69
CA PRO A 109 26.06 -2.76 2.43
C PRO A 109 25.71 -3.88 1.43
N LEU A 110 24.76 -3.59 0.54
CA LEU A 110 24.57 -4.41 -0.65
C LEU A 110 25.78 -4.22 -1.58
N PRO A 111 26.38 -5.29 -2.13
CA PRO A 111 27.50 -5.17 -3.06
C PRO A 111 27.12 -4.33 -4.29
N ALA A 112 28.03 -3.45 -4.73
CA ALA A 112 27.77 -2.52 -5.83
C ALA A 112 27.43 -3.23 -7.16
N ASP A 113 27.98 -4.42 -7.37
CA ASP A 113 27.80 -5.28 -8.54
C ASP A 113 26.64 -6.28 -8.44
N MET A 114 26.00 -6.39 -7.27
CA MET A 114 25.02 -7.45 -6.92
C MET A 114 23.91 -7.64 -7.97
N PHE A 115 23.43 -6.54 -8.56
CA PHE A 115 22.31 -6.52 -9.50
C PHE A 115 22.74 -6.47 -10.97
N SER A 116 24.04 -6.31 -11.26
CA SER A 116 24.59 -5.96 -12.58
C SER A 116 24.09 -6.79 -13.76
N SER A 117 23.87 -8.10 -13.58
CA SER A 117 23.46 -9.03 -14.64
C SER A 117 22.09 -9.68 -14.39
N LEU A 118 21.33 -9.22 -13.39
CA LEU A 118 20.03 -9.80 -12.99
C LEU A 118 18.85 -9.27 -13.82
N THR A 119 19.02 -9.22 -15.15
CA THR A 119 18.08 -8.59 -16.09
C THR A 119 16.67 -9.19 -16.08
N SER A 120 16.55 -10.45 -15.65
CA SER A 120 15.29 -11.18 -15.49
C SER A 120 14.54 -10.88 -14.18
N LEU A 121 15.15 -10.15 -13.23
CA LEU A 121 14.62 -9.99 -11.87
C LEU A 121 13.34 -9.14 -11.87
N ARG A 122 12.30 -9.66 -11.20
CA ARG A 122 10.96 -9.06 -11.11
C ARG A 122 10.56 -8.72 -9.68
N ASN A 123 10.97 -9.53 -8.71
CA ASN A 123 10.62 -9.33 -7.30
C ASN A 123 11.89 -9.35 -6.43
N LEU A 124 12.10 -8.28 -5.66
CA LEU A 124 13.18 -8.14 -4.68
C LEU A 124 12.60 -7.89 -3.29
N TYR A 125 12.89 -8.80 -2.35
CA TYR A 125 12.40 -8.75 -0.97
C TYR A 125 13.57 -8.90 0.01
N LEU A 126 14.03 -7.78 0.56
CA LEU A 126 15.14 -7.72 1.53
C LEU A 126 14.69 -7.22 2.92
N GLN A 127 13.39 -7.02 3.12
CA GLN A 127 12.86 -6.36 4.31
C GLN A 127 13.09 -7.13 5.62
N HIS A 128 13.14 -6.43 6.75
CA HIS A 128 13.50 -6.98 8.05
C HIS A 128 14.86 -7.70 8.02
N ASN A 129 15.91 -6.89 7.85
CA ASN A 129 17.32 -7.25 7.95
C ASN A 129 18.08 -6.05 8.57
N PHE A 130 19.40 -6.11 8.58
CA PHE A 130 20.30 -5.03 9.04
C PHE A 130 21.17 -4.48 7.90
N PHE A 131 20.68 -4.51 6.65
CA PHE A 131 21.41 -3.95 5.50
C PHE A 131 21.60 -2.45 5.67
N SER A 132 22.75 -1.92 5.26
CA SER A 132 23.14 -0.53 5.51
C SER A 132 23.73 0.17 4.29
N GLY A 133 24.04 1.47 4.43
CA GLY A 133 24.58 2.27 3.33
C GLY A 133 23.53 2.60 2.26
N GLN A 134 24.00 3.01 1.08
CA GLN A 134 23.12 3.42 -0.03
C GLN A 134 22.63 2.21 -0.85
N ILE A 135 21.51 2.39 -1.53
CA ILE A 135 21.05 1.46 -2.58
C ILE A 135 22.05 1.54 -3.75
N PRO A 136 22.65 0.43 -4.21
CA PRO A 136 23.63 0.46 -5.28
C PRO A 136 22.99 0.77 -6.64
N ASP A 137 23.67 1.57 -7.47
CA ASP A 137 23.14 2.04 -8.75
C ASP A 137 22.79 0.91 -9.75
N SER A 138 23.42 -0.26 -9.60
CA SER A 138 23.11 -1.45 -10.38
C SER A 138 21.67 -1.96 -10.21
N LEU A 139 20.95 -1.56 -9.16
CA LEU A 139 19.51 -1.84 -9.03
C LEU A 139 18.69 -1.11 -10.13
N PHE A 140 19.09 0.11 -10.51
CA PHE A 140 18.32 0.97 -11.39
C PHE A 140 18.43 0.62 -12.88
N SER A 141 19.26 -0.36 -13.26
CA SER A 141 19.27 -0.95 -14.60
C SER A 141 18.21 -2.04 -14.80
N LEU A 142 17.63 -2.56 -13.71
CA LEU A 142 16.73 -3.71 -13.73
C LEU A 142 15.28 -3.35 -14.11
N THR A 143 15.09 -2.89 -15.35
CA THR A 143 13.79 -2.48 -15.92
C THR A 143 12.67 -3.53 -15.85
N SER A 144 13.01 -4.81 -15.61
CA SER A 144 12.08 -5.92 -15.37
C SER A 144 11.39 -5.89 -13.99
N LEU A 145 11.90 -5.11 -13.03
CA LEU A 145 11.41 -5.07 -11.65
C LEU A 145 9.95 -4.61 -11.57
N VAL A 146 9.15 -5.37 -10.82
CA VAL A 146 7.74 -5.13 -10.54
C VAL A 146 7.54 -4.83 -9.04
N ARG A 147 8.32 -5.46 -8.16
CA ARG A 147 8.24 -5.25 -6.71
C ARG A 147 9.63 -5.12 -6.09
N VAL A 148 9.83 -4.06 -5.31
CA VAL A 148 11.01 -3.82 -4.49
C VAL A 148 10.57 -3.52 -3.06
N ASN A 149 10.98 -4.35 -2.12
CA ASN A 149 10.76 -4.14 -0.69
C ASN A 149 12.10 -4.19 0.07
N LEU A 150 12.52 -3.03 0.56
CA LEU A 150 13.75 -2.78 1.33
C LEU A 150 13.42 -2.27 2.74
N ALA A 151 12.17 -2.36 3.16
CA ALA A 151 11.70 -1.82 4.43
C ALA A 151 12.39 -2.44 5.65
N GLU A 152 12.34 -1.77 6.80
CA GLU A 152 12.80 -2.29 8.09
C GLU A 152 14.27 -2.78 8.00
N ASN A 153 15.15 -1.83 7.69
CA ASN A 153 16.58 -2.01 7.47
C ASN A 153 17.34 -0.75 7.94
N ASN A 154 18.65 -0.67 7.67
CA ASN A 154 19.51 0.46 8.03
C ASN A 154 20.03 1.20 6.76
N PHE A 155 19.31 1.15 5.64
CA PHE A 155 19.70 1.90 4.43
C PHE A 155 19.69 3.41 4.68
N SER A 156 20.59 4.14 4.04
CA SER A 156 20.81 5.57 4.27
C SER A 156 21.17 6.33 2.99
N GLY A 157 21.24 7.66 3.09
CA GLY A 157 21.47 8.55 1.95
C GLY A 157 20.17 8.96 1.23
N PRO A 158 20.25 9.62 0.08
CA PRO A 158 19.08 10.09 -0.66
C PRO A 158 18.34 8.96 -1.39
N ILE A 159 17.03 9.12 -1.54
CA ILE A 159 16.27 8.32 -2.52
C ILE A 159 16.70 8.78 -3.92
N SER A 160 17.25 7.87 -4.73
CA SER A 160 17.77 8.21 -6.06
C SER A 160 16.64 8.50 -7.06
N PRO A 161 16.74 9.55 -7.91
CA PRO A 161 15.80 9.76 -9.01
C PRO A 161 15.86 8.63 -10.06
N ALA A 162 16.91 7.80 -10.06
CA ALA A 162 17.07 6.67 -10.97
C ALA A 162 16.02 5.56 -10.77
N PHE A 163 15.23 5.59 -9.68
CA PHE A 163 14.01 4.77 -9.57
C PHE A 163 13.04 4.98 -10.75
N ASN A 164 13.06 6.14 -11.42
CA ASN A 164 12.26 6.39 -12.62
C ASN A 164 12.62 5.49 -13.82
N ASN A 165 13.81 4.86 -13.83
CA ASN A 165 14.18 3.88 -14.85
C ASN A 165 13.39 2.57 -14.71
N LEU A 166 12.86 2.28 -13.52
CA LEU A 166 12.13 1.05 -13.21
C LEU A 166 10.66 1.18 -13.63
N THR A 167 10.42 1.38 -14.92
CA THR A 167 9.12 1.73 -15.51
C THR A 167 7.98 0.73 -15.24
N ARG A 168 8.32 -0.51 -14.89
CA ARG A 168 7.38 -1.61 -14.55
C ARG A 168 7.10 -1.73 -13.04
N LEU A 169 7.75 -0.93 -12.20
CA LEU A 169 7.70 -1.05 -10.74
C LEU A 169 6.32 -0.64 -10.20
N GLY A 170 5.58 -1.63 -9.66
CA GLY A 170 4.26 -1.44 -9.08
C GLY A 170 4.25 -1.33 -7.55
N THR A 171 5.26 -1.89 -6.89
CA THR A 171 5.45 -1.84 -5.43
C THR A 171 6.84 -1.33 -5.09
N LEU A 172 6.92 -0.24 -4.32
CA LEU A 172 8.16 0.29 -3.75
C LEU A 172 7.97 0.56 -2.24
N TYR A 173 8.62 -0.26 -1.42
CA TYR A 173 8.59 -0.15 0.04
C TYR A 173 9.98 0.12 0.59
N LEU A 174 10.16 1.27 1.25
CA LEU A 174 11.41 1.80 1.80
C LEU A 174 11.26 2.23 3.27
N GLN A 175 10.10 2.01 3.88
CA GLN A 175 9.78 2.47 5.24
C GLN A 175 10.66 1.83 6.32
N GLY A 176 10.87 2.51 7.45
CA GLY A 176 11.71 1.98 8.54
C GLY A 176 13.18 1.87 8.11
N ASN A 177 13.75 3.00 7.67
CA ASN A 177 15.15 3.12 7.23
C ASN A 177 15.70 4.50 7.65
N HIS A 178 16.89 4.85 7.17
CA HIS A 178 17.57 6.12 7.42
C HIS A 178 17.75 6.96 6.13
N PHE A 179 16.84 6.82 5.16
CA PHE A 179 16.86 7.66 3.95
C PHE A 179 16.65 9.12 4.31
N SER A 180 17.34 10.03 3.63
CA SER A 180 17.45 11.44 4.02
C SER A 180 17.36 12.41 2.84
N GLY A 181 16.98 13.66 3.11
CA GLY A 181 16.80 14.68 2.08
C GLY A 181 15.43 14.60 1.39
N PRO A 182 15.25 15.29 0.25
CA PRO A 182 13.97 15.33 -0.44
C PRO A 182 13.64 14.03 -1.16
N ILE A 183 12.34 13.73 -1.27
CA ILE A 183 11.86 12.71 -2.20
C ILE A 183 12.01 13.28 -3.62
N PRO A 184 12.72 12.63 -4.55
CA PRO A 184 12.81 13.05 -5.94
C PRO A 184 11.45 12.91 -6.64
N ASP A 185 11.24 13.59 -7.77
CA ASP A 185 9.99 13.45 -8.54
C ASP A 185 9.91 12.06 -9.19
N LEU A 186 9.31 11.12 -8.45
CA LEU A 186 9.09 9.73 -8.87
C LEU A 186 7.79 9.65 -9.67
N ASN A 187 7.93 9.49 -10.99
CA ASN A 187 6.82 9.52 -11.94
C ASN A 187 6.92 8.33 -12.90
N PHE A 188 6.42 7.17 -12.45
CA PHE A 188 6.27 5.98 -13.27
C PHE A 188 4.84 5.40 -13.11
N PRO A 189 4.15 5.08 -14.23
CA PRO A 189 2.69 4.90 -14.23
C PRO A 189 2.21 3.62 -13.54
N ALA A 190 3.11 2.65 -13.32
CA ALA A 190 2.78 1.38 -12.69
C ALA A 190 2.67 1.48 -11.15
N LEU A 191 3.19 2.52 -10.50
CA LEU A 191 3.35 2.59 -9.04
C LEU A 191 2.01 2.68 -8.30
N VAL A 192 1.52 1.54 -7.82
CA VAL A 192 0.31 1.42 -6.98
C VAL A 192 0.67 1.49 -5.51
N GLN A 193 1.60 0.63 -5.07
CA GLN A 193 1.98 0.47 -3.67
C GLN A 193 3.27 1.23 -3.39
N PHE A 194 3.23 2.18 -2.45
CA PHE A 194 4.37 3.03 -2.11
C PHE A 194 4.36 3.32 -0.62
N ASP A 195 5.52 3.18 0.05
CA ASP A 195 5.71 3.59 1.44
C ASP A 195 7.17 3.99 1.69
N VAL A 196 7.36 5.18 2.27
CA VAL A 196 8.64 5.77 2.68
C VAL A 196 8.58 6.28 4.13
N SER A 197 7.58 5.84 4.90
CA SER A 197 7.38 6.27 6.28
C SER A 197 8.55 5.90 7.20
N ASN A 198 8.65 6.52 8.37
CA ASN A 198 9.68 6.26 9.38
C ASN A 198 11.10 6.30 8.79
N ASN A 199 11.47 7.46 8.26
CA ASN A 199 12.76 7.78 7.65
C ASN A 199 13.16 9.22 8.04
N ASN A 200 14.30 9.72 7.55
CA ASN A 200 14.78 11.08 7.81
C ASN A 200 14.59 12.02 6.60
N LEU A 201 13.51 11.81 5.83
CA LEU A 201 13.21 12.60 4.62
C LEU A 201 12.68 13.99 4.99
N THR A 202 12.96 14.96 4.14
CA THR A 202 12.67 16.39 4.37
C THR A 202 12.04 17.06 3.15
N GLY A 203 11.37 18.20 3.36
CA GLY A 203 10.88 19.04 2.26
C GLY A 203 9.50 18.65 1.72
N GLN A 204 9.22 19.03 0.49
CA GLN A 204 7.88 18.89 -0.11
C GLN A 204 7.71 17.54 -0.82
N ILE A 205 6.56 16.90 -0.64
CA ILE A 205 6.14 15.71 -1.38
C ILE A 205 5.90 16.08 -2.85
N PRO A 206 6.54 15.39 -3.82
CA PRO A 206 6.33 15.61 -5.25
C PRO A 206 4.88 15.34 -5.68
N ASN A 207 4.40 16.10 -6.66
CA ASN A 207 3.00 16.04 -7.10
C ASN A 207 2.59 14.65 -7.59
N GLY A 208 3.49 13.89 -8.26
CA GLY A 208 3.24 12.52 -8.71
C GLY A 208 2.93 11.53 -7.57
N LEU A 209 3.37 11.83 -6.35
CA LEU A 209 3.14 11.02 -5.16
C LEU A 209 2.00 11.53 -4.28
N SER A 210 1.42 12.70 -4.59
CA SER A 210 0.36 13.33 -3.78
C SER A 210 -0.92 12.51 -3.61
N GLY A 211 -1.18 11.57 -4.54
CA GLY A 211 -2.31 10.62 -4.47
C GLY A 211 -2.05 9.37 -3.63
N LYS A 212 -0.86 9.19 -3.06
CA LYS A 212 -0.57 8.06 -2.14
C LYS A 212 -1.13 8.32 -0.73
N PRO A 213 -1.40 7.30 0.09
CA PRO A 213 -1.93 7.48 1.44
C PRO A 213 -1.05 8.36 2.35
N LYS A 214 -1.64 9.11 3.29
CA LYS A 214 -0.88 9.92 4.27
C LYS A 214 0.09 9.09 5.11
N SER A 215 -0.29 7.85 5.45
CA SER A 215 0.54 6.91 6.22
C SER A 215 1.89 6.66 5.56
N SER A 216 1.93 6.57 4.22
CA SER A 216 3.13 6.33 3.40
C SER A 216 4.26 7.35 3.58
N PHE A 217 3.98 8.48 4.24
CA PHE A 217 4.91 9.58 4.49
C PHE A 217 5.06 9.91 5.98
N ALA A 218 4.43 9.13 6.86
CA ALA A 218 4.48 9.34 8.31
C ALA A 218 5.91 9.22 8.86
N GLY A 219 6.17 9.74 10.05
CA GLY A 219 7.48 9.61 10.70
C GLY A 219 8.65 10.26 9.95
N ASN A 220 8.38 11.23 9.06
CA ASN A 220 9.37 12.02 8.32
C ASN A 220 9.09 13.54 8.50
N SER A 221 10.05 14.38 8.12
CA SER A 221 9.92 15.85 8.13
C SER A 221 9.39 16.40 6.79
N LEU A 222 8.31 15.79 6.28
CA LEU A 222 7.72 16.08 4.97
C LEU A 222 6.49 17.00 5.06
N CYS A 223 6.22 17.73 3.98
CA CYS A 223 5.04 18.58 3.84
C CYS A 223 4.48 18.60 2.41
N GLY A 224 3.32 19.22 2.20
CA GLY A 224 2.57 19.17 0.94
C GLY A 224 1.64 17.95 0.87
N SER A 225 0.71 17.96 -0.09
CA SER A 225 -0.30 16.91 -0.23
C SER A 225 0.35 15.52 -0.42
N PRO A 226 -0.12 14.47 0.28
CA PRO A 226 -1.37 14.38 1.05
C PRO A 226 -1.28 14.89 2.50
N LEU A 227 -0.11 15.31 2.98
CA LEU A 227 0.09 15.87 4.32
C LEU A 227 -0.41 17.32 4.40
N ASN A 228 -0.01 18.05 5.44
CA ASN A 228 -0.32 19.47 5.61
C ASN A 228 0.49 20.32 4.62
N SER A 229 -0.07 21.43 4.15
CA SER A 229 0.63 22.40 3.31
C SER A 229 1.98 22.80 3.91
N CYS A 230 3.03 22.84 3.10
CA CYS A 230 4.31 23.41 3.51
C CYS A 230 4.12 24.84 4.01
N GLY A 231 4.75 25.18 5.14
CA GLY A 231 4.65 26.48 5.81
C GLY A 231 5.35 27.62 5.05
N ASN A 232 4.90 27.86 3.83
CA ASN A 232 5.31 28.94 2.93
C ASN A 232 4.09 29.33 2.07
N GLU A 233 2.96 29.66 2.70
CA GLU A 233 2.02 30.56 2.04
C GLU A 233 2.78 31.88 1.80
N LYS A 234 3.24 32.11 0.55
CA LYS A 234 3.39 33.48 0.06
C LYS A 234 2.08 34.16 0.40
N PRO A 235 2.08 35.26 1.19
CA PRO A 235 0.84 35.80 1.71
C PRO A 235 -0.10 36.06 0.55
N LYS A 236 -1.26 35.38 0.54
CA LYS A 236 -2.33 35.63 -0.42
C LYS A 236 -2.50 37.15 -0.46
N LYS A 237 -2.30 37.77 -1.63
CA LYS A 237 -2.34 39.23 -1.77
C LYS A 237 -3.71 39.71 -1.28
N LYS A 238 -3.79 40.11 0.00
CA LYS A 238 -4.97 40.76 0.55
C LYS A 238 -5.18 41.98 -0.33
N LEU A 239 -6.38 42.13 -0.87
CA LEU A 239 -6.75 43.32 -1.62
C LEU A 239 -6.39 44.53 -0.76
N SER A 240 -5.64 45.48 -1.34
CA SER A 240 -5.22 46.69 -0.62
C SER A 240 -6.44 47.34 0.02
N GLY A 241 -6.27 47.95 1.21
CA GLY A 241 -7.36 48.71 1.84
C GLY A 241 -7.97 49.75 0.89
N GLY A 242 -7.16 50.34 0.00
CA GLY A 242 -7.62 51.23 -1.06
C GLY A 242 -8.46 50.55 -2.16
N ALA A 243 -8.19 49.28 -2.49
CA ALA A 243 -9.00 48.51 -3.44
C ALA A 243 -10.36 48.13 -2.84
N ILE A 244 -10.38 47.74 -1.55
CA ILE A 244 -11.61 47.45 -0.81
C ILE A 244 -12.45 48.74 -0.66
N ALA A 245 -11.82 49.85 -0.25
CA ALA A 245 -12.48 51.15 -0.18
C ALA A 245 -13.02 51.60 -1.55
N GLY A 246 -12.26 51.42 -2.63
CA GLY A 246 -12.70 51.75 -4.00
C GLY A 246 -13.94 50.97 -4.44
N ILE A 247 -14.01 49.67 -4.13
CA ILE A 247 -15.20 48.83 -4.42
C ILE A 247 -16.42 49.32 -3.62
N ILE A 248 -16.25 49.65 -2.34
CA ILE A 248 -17.34 50.17 -1.49
C ILE A 248 -17.84 51.52 -2.00
N ILE A 249 -16.94 52.47 -2.25
CA ILE A 249 -17.28 53.82 -2.75
C ILE A 249 -17.96 53.72 -4.12
N GLY A 250 -17.43 52.92 -5.05
CA GLY A 250 -18.03 52.68 -6.37
C GLY A 250 -19.42 52.07 -6.28
N SER A 251 -19.64 51.12 -5.36
CA SER A 251 -20.94 50.49 -5.14
C SER A 251 -21.98 51.47 -4.58
N VAL A 252 -21.59 52.33 -3.63
CA VAL A 252 -22.48 53.36 -3.05
C VAL A 252 -22.82 54.43 -4.08
N LEU A 253 -21.84 54.93 -4.84
CA LEU A 253 -22.08 55.92 -5.90
C LEU A 253 -22.95 55.34 -7.03
N GLY A 254 -22.72 54.09 -7.43
CA GLY A 254 -23.55 53.37 -8.39
C GLY A 254 -24.99 53.21 -7.91
N PHE A 255 -25.20 52.82 -6.64
CA PHE A 255 -26.52 52.71 -6.05
C PHE A 255 -27.26 54.06 -5.99
N LEU A 256 -26.57 55.14 -5.61
CA LEU A 256 -27.14 56.50 -5.62
C LEU A 256 -27.53 56.97 -7.03
N LEU A 257 -26.70 56.66 -8.05
CA LEU A 257 -27.04 56.93 -9.45
C LEU A 257 -28.28 56.13 -9.91
N ILE A 258 -28.39 54.86 -9.52
CA ILE A 258 -29.57 54.03 -9.82
C ILE A 258 -30.82 54.62 -9.16
N LEU A 259 -30.75 55.04 -7.89
CA LEU A 259 -31.86 55.70 -7.19
C LEU A 259 -32.27 57.01 -7.85
N LEU A 260 -31.32 57.84 -8.31
CA LEU A 260 -31.61 59.07 -9.05
C LEU A 260 -32.29 58.78 -10.40
N LEU A 261 -31.81 57.78 -11.15
CA LEU A 261 -32.44 57.36 -12.41
C LEU A 261 -33.85 56.83 -12.19
N LEU A 262 -34.07 56.02 -11.15
CA LEU A 262 -35.40 55.54 -10.75
C LEU A 262 -36.32 56.69 -10.31
N PHE A 263 -35.82 57.67 -9.56
CA PHE A 263 -36.59 58.86 -9.18
C PHE A 263 -36.98 59.70 -10.40
N CYS A 264 -36.06 59.91 -11.35
CA CYS A 264 -36.35 60.58 -12.61
C CYS A 264 -37.37 59.80 -13.47
N LEU A 265 -37.24 58.47 -13.56
CA LEU A 265 -38.23 57.61 -14.23
C LEU A 265 -39.60 57.70 -13.56
N CYS A 266 -39.68 57.65 -12.23
CA CYS A 266 -40.93 57.83 -11.48
C CYS A 266 -41.54 59.22 -11.70
N ARG A 267 -40.72 60.29 -11.79
CA ARG A 267 -41.19 61.65 -12.11
C ARG A 267 -41.72 61.75 -13.55
N VAL A 268 -41.07 61.12 -14.52
CA VAL A 268 -41.53 61.06 -15.92
C VAL A 268 -42.81 60.23 -16.06
N LEU A 269 -42.93 59.10 -15.35
CA LEU A 269 -44.13 58.27 -15.33
C LEU A 269 -45.31 58.96 -14.61
N ALA A 270 -45.05 59.68 -13.52
CA ALA A 270 -46.05 60.54 -12.87
C ALA A 270 -46.50 61.69 -13.79
N GLY A 271 -45.57 62.30 -14.54
CA GLY A 271 -45.88 63.31 -15.55
C GLY A 271 -46.75 62.78 -16.69
N LYS A 272 -46.52 61.53 -17.14
CA LYS A 272 -47.39 60.86 -18.13
C LYS A 272 -48.80 60.58 -17.61
N ARG A 273 -48.97 60.35 -16.30
CA ARG A 273 -50.28 60.06 -15.68
C ARG A 273 -51.24 61.26 -15.63
N SER A 274 -50.78 62.46 -16.00
CA SER A 274 -51.59 63.69 -16.08
C SER A 274 -52.27 63.90 -17.44
N ARG A 275 -51.97 63.08 -18.47
CA ARG A 275 -52.41 63.34 -19.85
C ARG A 275 -53.07 62.14 -20.55
N SER A 276 -54.12 61.61 -19.94
CA SER A 276 -55.26 60.98 -20.63
C SER A 276 -56.35 60.59 -19.61
N LYS A 277 -57.39 61.42 -19.51
CA LYS A 277 -58.74 60.97 -19.22
C LYS A 277 -59.58 61.34 -20.44
N ASP A 278 -60.06 60.34 -21.17
CA ASP A 278 -61.44 60.40 -21.66
C ASP A 278 -62.03 59.00 -21.94
N GLU A 279 -63.36 58.99 -22.02
CA GLU A 279 -64.40 57.94 -22.11
C GLU A 279 -64.14 56.57 -22.79
N GLY A 280 -64.99 55.57 -22.48
CA GLY A 280 -64.95 54.28 -23.21
C GLY A 280 -65.78 53.04 -22.76
N VAL A 281 -66.94 53.19 -22.11
CA VAL A 281 -68.15 52.30 -22.20
C VAL A 281 -68.01 50.77 -22.52
N VAL A 282 -68.31 49.93 -21.51
CA VAL A 282 -69.18 48.71 -21.53
C VAL A 282 -68.80 47.44 -22.36
N LYS A 283 -68.44 46.33 -21.67
CA LYS A 283 -69.34 45.15 -21.44
C LYS A 283 -68.85 44.12 -20.41
N GLU A 284 -69.84 43.42 -19.90
CA GLU A 284 -69.95 42.53 -18.73
C GLU A 284 -69.80 41.03 -19.10
N ARG A 285 -69.27 40.22 -18.17
CA ARG A 285 -69.81 38.93 -17.63
C ARG A 285 -68.72 38.11 -16.91
N GLU A 286 -68.91 37.79 -15.61
CA GLU A 286 -69.37 36.48 -15.06
C GLU A 286 -68.36 35.32 -15.30
N LEU A 287 -68.00 34.43 -14.37
CA LEU A 287 -68.37 34.11 -12.97
C LEU A 287 -67.13 33.35 -12.37
N GLU A 288 -66.84 33.15 -11.08
CA GLU A 288 -67.44 33.50 -9.79
C GLU A 288 -66.33 33.57 -8.69
N ILE A 289 -66.71 33.53 -7.40
CA ILE A 289 -65.89 33.27 -6.19
C ILE A 289 -66.77 32.31 -5.31
N PRO A 290 -66.73 32.17 -3.94
CA PRO A 290 -65.81 32.67 -2.91
C PRO A 290 -65.36 31.69 -1.78
N ARG A 291 -64.28 32.11 -1.09
CA ARG A 291 -64.04 32.12 0.40
C ARG A 291 -63.55 30.86 1.14
N GLU A 292 -62.53 30.90 2.03
CA GLU A 292 -62.30 31.63 3.34
C GLU A 292 -62.84 30.77 4.53
N LYS A 293 -62.24 30.58 5.72
CA LYS A 293 -61.41 31.38 6.68
C LYS A 293 -60.46 30.46 7.50
N THR A 294 -59.24 30.85 7.91
CA THR A 294 -58.81 31.37 9.25
C THR A 294 -59.48 30.71 10.49
N VAL A 295 -58.78 30.40 11.62
CA VAL A 295 -58.08 31.29 12.60
C VAL A 295 -56.96 30.53 13.41
N GLU A 296 -56.20 31.27 14.24
CA GLU A 296 -54.88 31.04 14.89
C GLU A 296 -54.83 30.32 16.28
N SER A 297 -53.58 30.26 16.84
CA SER A 297 -53.16 30.14 18.26
C SER A 297 -52.84 28.72 18.80
N GLY A 298 -51.82 28.44 19.63
CA GLY A 298 -50.69 29.23 20.17
C GLY A 298 -50.07 28.59 21.45
N GLY A 299 -48.74 28.68 21.69
CA GLY A 299 -48.11 28.56 23.04
C GLY A 299 -47.38 27.27 23.53
N GLU A 300 -46.04 27.36 23.61
CA GLU A 300 -45.08 26.89 24.67
C GLU A 300 -44.94 25.45 25.27
N LYS A 301 -43.64 25.08 25.52
CA LYS A 301 -43.03 24.18 26.56
C LYS A 301 -43.24 22.65 26.50
N GLU A 302 -42.41 21.75 27.07
CA GLU A 302 -40.94 21.68 27.38
C GLU A 302 -40.58 20.22 27.87
N VAL A 303 -39.28 19.84 27.88
CA VAL A 303 -38.61 18.73 28.63
C VAL A 303 -38.80 17.22 28.28
N THR A 304 -37.72 16.46 28.53
CA THR A 304 -37.53 14.98 28.66
C THR A 304 -37.52 14.13 27.36
N SER A 305 -36.51 13.31 27.00
CA SER A 305 -35.47 12.49 27.66
C SER A 305 -35.81 10.99 27.83
N SER A 306 -34.77 10.16 27.94
CA SER A 306 -34.71 8.67 27.89
C SER A 306 -34.73 8.06 26.47
N SER A 307 -33.79 7.23 26.01
CA SER A 307 -32.97 6.15 26.61
C SER A 307 -33.72 4.83 26.82
N PHE A 308 -33.49 3.86 25.92
CA PHE A 308 -33.80 2.45 26.16
C PHE A 308 -32.51 1.63 26.22
N ALA A 309 -32.44 0.77 27.21
CA ALA A 309 -31.36 -0.18 27.47
C ALA A 309 -31.95 -1.54 27.88
N ALA A 310 -31.12 -2.58 27.85
CA ALA A 310 -31.35 -3.89 28.52
C ALA A 310 -32.51 -4.77 27.97
N ALA A 311 -32.53 -6.10 28.12
CA ALA A 311 -31.49 -7.11 28.46
C ALA A 311 -32.04 -8.54 28.22
N MET A 312 -31.32 -9.56 28.73
CA MET A 312 -31.69 -10.98 28.92
C MET A 312 -31.49 -11.92 27.70
N GLY A 313 -31.14 -13.20 27.88
CA GLY A 313 -30.91 -13.96 29.11
C GLY A 313 -30.12 -15.28 28.88
N ALA A 314 -29.73 -15.96 29.96
CA ALA A 314 -28.71 -17.02 29.99
C ALA A 314 -29.24 -18.47 29.94
N LYS A 315 -28.34 -19.45 29.72
CA LYS A 315 -28.22 -20.68 30.54
C LYS A 315 -27.01 -21.57 30.19
N GLU A 316 -26.36 -22.08 31.23
CA GLU A 316 -25.37 -23.17 31.20
C GLU A 316 -25.99 -24.51 31.63
N LYS A 317 -25.29 -25.63 31.36
CA LYS A 317 -25.26 -26.79 32.26
C LYS A 317 -24.09 -27.75 31.97
N GLU A 318 -23.32 -28.07 33.01
CA GLU A 318 -22.37 -29.20 33.06
C GLU A 318 -23.11 -30.57 33.23
N LYS A 319 -22.50 -31.77 33.33
CA LYS A 319 -21.11 -32.29 33.39
C LYS A 319 -21.14 -33.81 33.05
N GLY A 320 -20.00 -34.46 32.79
CA GLY A 320 -19.90 -35.93 32.79
C GLY A 320 -18.60 -36.48 32.17
N GLU A 321 -17.77 -37.15 32.99
CA GLU A 321 -16.47 -37.73 32.58
C GLU A 321 -16.57 -39.23 32.24
N GLY A 322 -15.68 -39.71 31.37
CA GLY A 322 -15.53 -41.14 31.04
C GLY A 322 -14.50 -41.35 29.92
N SER A 323 -13.44 -42.10 30.20
CA SER A 323 -12.25 -42.21 29.33
C SER A 323 -12.43 -43.15 28.13
N SER A 324 -12.18 -42.66 26.90
CA SER A 324 -11.39 -43.38 25.87
C SER A 324 -11.28 -42.59 24.55
N ILE A 325 -10.06 -42.58 23.98
CA ILE A 325 -9.68 -42.52 22.55
C ILE A 325 -10.72 -41.99 21.53
N GLY A 326 -10.40 -40.85 20.91
CA GLY A 326 -10.84 -40.49 19.54
C GLY A 326 -12.30 -40.09 19.35
N GLY A 327 -12.59 -38.78 19.30
CA GLY A 327 -13.91 -38.27 18.91
C GLY A 327 -13.88 -36.78 18.59
N GLY A 328 -14.29 -36.41 17.37
CA GLY A 328 -14.32 -35.02 16.92
C GLY A 328 -15.32 -34.18 17.73
N LYS A 329 -14.85 -33.06 18.30
CA LYS A 329 -15.72 -32.05 18.93
C LYS A 329 -16.12 -30.99 17.90
N LYS A 330 -17.41 -30.65 17.93
CA LYS A 330 -18.15 -30.07 16.80
C LYS A 330 -17.79 -28.60 16.53
N GLY A 331 -17.66 -28.24 15.26
CA GLY A 331 -17.72 -26.86 14.77
C GLY A 331 -16.46 -26.00 14.89
N LEU A 332 -15.39 -26.47 15.56
CA LEU A 332 -14.10 -25.76 15.58
C LEU A 332 -13.15 -26.36 14.54
N VAL A 333 -12.59 -25.51 13.68
CA VAL A 333 -11.45 -25.84 12.81
C VAL A 333 -10.37 -24.79 13.04
N ILE A 334 -9.16 -25.24 13.34
CA ILE A 334 -8.01 -24.38 13.58
C ILE A 334 -7.19 -24.32 12.29
N LEU A 335 -6.93 -23.11 11.80
CA LEU A 335 -6.08 -22.84 10.65
C LEU A 335 -4.82 -22.16 11.20
N GLY A 336 -3.65 -22.76 10.98
CA GLY A 336 -2.40 -22.28 11.56
C GLY A 336 -1.27 -23.32 11.50
N LYS A 337 -0.06 -22.92 11.89
CA LYS A 337 1.13 -23.78 11.85
C LYS A 337 1.07 -24.88 12.93
N PRO A 338 1.61 -26.08 12.67
CA PRO A 338 1.71 -27.13 13.69
C PRO A 338 2.58 -26.64 14.85
N GLY A 339 1.98 -26.54 16.04
CA GLY A 339 2.63 -26.04 17.27
C GLY A 339 1.75 -25.11 18.13
N TRP A 340 0.62 -24.61 17.61
CA TRP A 340 -0.35 -23.84 18.41
C TRP A 340 -1.43 -24.76 18.99
N ASN A 341 -1.24 -25.17 20.25
CA ASN A 341 -2.19 -26.01 20.97
C ASN A 341 -3.05 -25.14 21.90
N PHE A 342 -4.31 -24.92 21.52
CA PHE A 342 -5.37 -24.37 22.38
C PHE A 342 -6.70 -25.03 21.96
N ASP A 343 -7.65 -25.13 22.88
CA ASP A 343 -8.94 -25.78 22.62
C ASP A 343 -10.14 -24.81 22.59
N LEU A 344 -11.36 -25.35 22.52
CA LEU A 344 -12.58 -24.55 22.52
C LEU A 344 -12.81 -23.85 23.87
N GLU A 345 -12.38 -24.46 24.98
CA GLU A 345 -12.53 -23.94 26.33
C GLU A 345 -11.59 -22.73 26.53
N ASP A 346 -10.37 -22.80 26.00
CA ASP A 346 -9.43 -21.69 25.96
C ASP A 346 -9.97 -20.50 25.14
N LEU A 347 -10.64 -20.78 24.02
CA LEU A 347 -11.34 -19.76 23.22
C LEU A 347 -12.57 -19.17 23.92
N LEU A 348 -13.25 -19.93 24.78
CA LEU A 348 -14.39 -19.44 25.56
C LEU A 348 -13.96 -18.59 26.77
N ARG A 349 -12.76 -18.82 27.32
CA ARG A 349 -12.14 -17.95 28.35
C ARG A 349 -11.44 -16.71 27.76
N ALA A 350 -11.08 -16.75 26.48
CA ALA A 350 -10.38 -15.66 25.81
C ALA A 350 -11.16 -14.33 25.83
N SER A 351 -10.44 -13.22 26.00
CA SER A 351 -11.02 -11.90 25.79
C SER A 351 -11.32 -11.71 24.30
N ALA A 352 -12.53 -11.23 23.94
CA ALA A 352 -12.98 -11.18 22.56
C ALA A 352 -13.52 -9.79 22.16
N GLU A 353 -12.91 -9.20 21.13
CA GLU A 353 -13.35 -7.96 20.48
C GLU A 353 -13.99 -8.25 19.11
N VAL A 354 -15.10 -7.60 18.77
CA VAL A 354 -15.75 -7.78 17.46
C VAL A 354 -15.00 -6.96 16.40
N LEU A 355 -14.27 -7.63 15.51
CA LEU A 355 -13.59 -6.99 14.38
C LEU A 355 -14.57 -6.58 13.26
N GLY A 356 -15.67 -7.32 13.08
CA GLY A 356 -16.66 -6.97 12.07
C GLY A 356 -17.77 -8.00 11.88
N LYS A 357 -18.94 -7.53 11.45
CA LYS A 357 -20.10 -8.37 11.09
C LYS A 357 -20.30 -8.30 9.58
N GLY A 358 -20.23 -9.44 8.91
CA GLY A 358 -20.47 -9.58 7.48
C GLY A 358 -21.65 -10.50 7.18
N THR A 359 -22.01 -10.62 5.90
CA THR A 359 -23.06 -11.52 5.39
C THR A 359 -22.90 -12.95 5.88
N PHE A 360 -21.67 -13.48 5.82
CA PHE A 360 -21.33 -14.85 6.23
C PHE A 360 -21.07 -15.01 7.74
N GLY A 361 -21.32 -13.99 8.57
CA GLY A 361 -21.17 -14.04 10.02
C GLY A 361 -20.14 -13.07 10.62
N THR A 362 -19.82 -13.27 11.90
CA THR A 362 -19.06 -12.31 12.73
C THR A 362 -17.60 -12.74 12.87
N ALA A 363 -16.68 -11.79 12.68
CA ALA A 363 -15.26 -11.94 12.98
C ALA A 363 -14.93 -11.32 14.33
N TYR A 364 -14.10 -12.00 15.10
CA TYR A 364 -13.61 -11.60 16.42
C TYR A 364 -12.09 -11.66 16.45
N LYS A 365 -11.48 -10.76 17.23
CA LYS A 365 -10.12 -10.90 17.72
C LYS A 365 -10.22 -11.48 19.12
N ALA A 366 -9.77 -12.71 19.30
CA ALA A 366 -9.66 -13.32 20.61
C ALA A 366 -8.21 -13.22 21.10
N VAL A 367 -8.00 -12.88 22.37
CA VAL A 367 -6.68 -12.95 23.01
C VAL A 367 -6.77 -13.95 24.15
N LEU A 368 -6.02 -15.06 24.01
CA LEU A 368 -5.92 -16.13 25.00
C LEU A 368 -5.17 -15.64 26.25
N GLU A 369 -5.30 -16.36 27.36
CA GLU A 369 -4.57 -16.07 28.61
C GLU A 369 -3.05 -16.06 28.44
N SER A 370 -2.52 -16.80 27.45
CA SER A 370 -1.11 -16.81 27.06
C SER A 370 -0.62 -15.53 26.35
N GLY A 371 -1.52 -14.57 26.08
CA GLY A 371 -1.25 -13.37 25.28
C GLY A 371 -1.28 -13.62 23.77
N LEU A 372 -1.49 -14.85 23.31
CA LEU A 372 -1.65 -15.16 21.89
C LEU A 372 -2.96 -14.56 21.35
N ALA A 373 -2.86 -13.70 20.34
CA ALA A 373 -4.01 -13.14 19.63
C ALA A 373 -4.35 -14.01 18.40
N VAL A 374 -5.61 -14.43 18.29
CA VAL A 374 -6.13 -15.24 17.19
C VAL A 374 -7.39 -14.61 16.57
N ALA A 375 -7.59 -14.81 15.28
CA ALA A 375 -8.79 -14.37 14.57
C ALA A 375 -9.83 -15.50 14.55
N VAL A 376 -11.01 -15.27 15.11
CA VAL A 376 -12.10 -16.25 15.19
C VAL A 376 -13.25 -15.81 14.28
N LYS A 377 -13.63 -16.64 13.31
CA LYS A 377 -14.79 -16.38 12.43
C LYS A 377 -15.96 -17.29 12.78
N ARG A 378 -16.99 -16.73 13.41
CA ARG A 378 -18.27 -17.42 13.65
C ARG A 378 -19.15 -17.26 12.42
N LEU A 379 -19.37 -18.34 11.68
CA LEU A 379 -20.24 -18.35 10.52
C LEU A 379 -21.73 -18.24 10.91
N ARG A 380 -22.53 -17.71 9.99
CA ARG A 380 -24.00 -17.63 10.08
C ARG A 380 -24.63 -18.66 9.13
N ASP A 381 -25.63 -19.39 9.60
CA ASP A 381 -26.51 -20.28 8.82
C ASP A 381 -25.78 -21.22 7.84
N VAL A 382 -24.88 -22.04 8.39
CA VAL A 382 -24.13 -23.05 7.64
C VAL A 382 -25.03 -24.26 7.37
N ASN A 383 -25.59 -24.34 6.17
CA ASN A 383 -26.48 -25.42 5.74
C ASN A 383 -25.76 -26.42 4.81
N MET A 384 -24.64 -26.99 5.30
CA MET A 384 -23.80 -27.96 4.58
C MET A 384 -23.38 -29.10 5.51
N GLY A 385 -23.04 -30.27 4.94
CA GLY A 385 -22.67 -31.44 5.75
C GLY A 385 -21.35 -31.26 6.50
N GLU A 386 -21.24 -31.77 7.74
CA GLU A 386 -20.02 -31.58 8.56
C GLU A 386 -18.74 -32.09 7.86
N LYS A 387 -18.85 -33.20 7.10
CA LYS A 387 -17.74 -33.76 6.32
C LYS A 387 -17.27 -32.79 5.22
N GLU A 388 -18.20 -32.28 4.41
CA GLU A 388 -17.94 -31.33 3.33
C GLU A 388 -17.35 -30.01 3.87
N PHE A 389 -17.90 -29.51 4.97
CA PHE A 389 -17.38 -28.34 5.66
C PHE A 389 -15.92 -28.54 6.10
N ARG A 390 -15.61 -29.70 6.72
CA ARG A 390 -14.25 -30.02 7.18
C ARG A 390 -13.26 -30.12 6.02
N GLU A 391 -13.63 -30.81 4.94
CA GLU A 391 -12.80 -30.92 3.73
C GLU A 391 -12.50 -29.54 3.13
N LYS A 392 -13.50 -28.64 3.08
CA LYS A 392 -13.33 -27.25 2.61
C LYS A 392 -12.50 -26.38 3.54
N MET A 393 -12.63 -26.52 4.86
CA MET A 393 -11.80 -25.78 5.81
C MET A 393 -10.35 -26.28 5.81
N GLU A 394 -10.10 -27.57 5.62
CA GLU A 394 -8.74 -28.10 5.42
C GLU A 394 -8.12 -27.65 4.10
N GLU A 395 -8.91 -27.52 3.03
CA GLU A 395 -8.45 -26.91 1.77
C GLU A 395 -7.99 -25.47 2.00
N ILE A 396 -8.78 -24.65 2.69
CA ILE A 396 -8.42 -23.27 3.06
C ILE A 396 -7.21 -23.24 4.02
N GLY A 397 -7.12 -24.16 4.98
CA GLY A 397 -5.98 -24.27 5.90
C GLY A 397 -4.65 -24.65 5.24
N ARG A 398 -4.71 -25.20 4.02
CA ARG A 398 -3.54 -25.46 3.16
C ARG A 398 -3.23 -24.32 2.18
N MET A 399 -4.05 -23.26 2.13
CA MET A 399 -3.80 -22.09 1.29
C MET A 399 -2.73 -21.18 1.91
N ASP A 400 -1.49 -21.30 1.44
CA ASP A 400 -0.47 -20.28 1.65
C ASP A 400 -0.65 -19.17 0.60
N HIS A 401 -1.02 -17.97 1.04
CA HIS A 401 -1.36 -16.85 0.15
C HIS A 401 -0.95 -15.51 0.77
N GLU A 402 -0.31 -14.64 -0.02
CA GLU A 402 0.33 -13.39 0.44
C GLU A 402 -0.60 -12.39 1.17
N ASN A 403 -1.92 -12.53 1.01
CA ASN A 403 -2.94 -11.68 1.64
C ASN A 403 -3.74 -12.38 2.76
N LEU A 404 -3.41 -13.63 3.11
CA LEU A 404 -3.93 -14.29 4.32
C LEU A 404 -2.95 -14.00 5.47
N VAL A 405 -3.49 -13.55 6.60
CA VAL A 405 -2.69 -13.27 7.80
C VAL A 405 -2.21 -14.60 8.41
N PRO A 406 -0.90 -14.75 8.72
CA PRO A 406 -0.31 -16.03 9.15
C PRO A 406 -0.66 -16.47 10.58
#